data_AF-A0A7D6IGQ0-F1
#
_entry.id   AF-A0A7D6IGQ0-F1
#
_cell.length_a   1.000
_cell.length_b   1.000
_cell.length_c   1.000
_cell.angle_alpha   90.00
_cell.angle_beta   90.00
_cell.angle_gamma   90.00
#
_symmetry.space_group_name_H-M   'P 1'
#
loop_
_entity.id
_entity.type
_entity.pdbx_description
1 polymer ?
#
loop_
_entity_poly.entity_id
_entity_poly.type
_entity_poly.pdbx_seq_one_letter_code
_entity_poly.pdbx_strand_id
1 'polypeptide(L)'
;MSDKATQKDLDCIEVQLGRTPREVHAISYRCPCGNPAVVETPPRLSHGEPFPTFYYATCPRLTAAISTLESTGLMADMNERLTTDHELAGQYAAAHDDYLAARAALKMDVPEVEGISAGGMPNRVKCLHSLVAHSLSAGPGVNPLGDEALAKLPKWWKSEPCE
;
A
#
# COMPACT_ATOMS: atom_id res chain seq x y z
N MET A 1 2.20 12.82 6.00
CA MET A 1 3.53 13.24 5.51
C MET A 1 4.47 12.08 5.74
N SER A 2 5.22 11.70 4.72
CA SER A 2 6.17 10.59 4.77
C SER A 2 7.49 11.05 5.37
N ASP A 3 8.10 10.20 6.20
CA ASP A 3 9.33 10.51 6.91
C ASP A 3 10.51 9.76 6.29
N LYS A 4 11.68 10.40 6.23
CA LYS A 4 12.92 9.69 5.86
C LYS A 4 13.16 8.54 6.84
N ALA A 5 13.41 7.34 6.31
CA ALA A 5 13.68 6.16 7.12
C ALA A 5 14.96 6.34 7.95
N THR A 6 14.88 6.06 9.25
CA THR A 6 16.04 5.97 10.14
C THR A 6 16.66 4.57 10.09
N GLN A 7 17.88 4.40 10.61
CA GLN A 7 18.47 3.06 10.71
C GLN A 7 17.60 2.11 11.54
N LYS A 8 17.01 2.60 12.64
CA LYS A 8 16.07 1.81 13.46
C LYS A 8 14.85 1.35 12.66
N ASP A 9 14.34 2.20 11.77
CA ASP A 9 13.23 1.83 10.89
C ASP A 9 13.64 0.72 9.91
N LEU A 10 14.84 0.82 9.32
CA LEU A 10 15.37 -0.18 8.40
C LEU A 10 15.59 -1.53 9.10
N ASP A 11 16.17 -1.53 10.30
CA ASP A 11 16.38 -2.74 11.11
C ASP A 11 15.03 -3.40 11.44
N CYS A 12 14.02 -2.61 11.82
CA CYS A 12 12.65 -3.08 12.06
C CYS A 12 12.04 -3.70 10.79
N ILE A 13 12.15 -3.02 9.64
CA ILE A 13 11.62 -3.51 8.36
C ILE A 13 12.31 -4.81 7.93
N GLU A 14 13.61 -4.96 8.17
CA GLU A 14 14.33 -6.20 7.88
C GLU A 14 13.78 -7.39 8.68
N VAL A 15 13.53 -7.20 9.97
CA VAL A 15 12.87 -8.21 10.83
C VAL A 15 11.45 -8.51 10.32
N GLN A 16 10.67 -7.48 10.01
CA GLN A 16 9.30 -7.61 9.51
C GLN A 16 9.21 -8.42 8.21
N LEU A 17 10.17 -8.22 7.29
CA LEU A 17 10.21 -8.88 5.99
C LEU A 17 10.92 -10.24 6.03
N GLY A 18 11.70 -10.53 7.08
CA GLY A 18 12.57 -11.71 7.16
C GLY A 18 13.71 -11.71 6.13
N ARG A 19 14.04 -10.54 5.58
CA ARG A 19 15.08 -10.32 4.56
C ARG A 19 15.45 -8.85 4.52
N THR A 20 16.65 -8.54 4.03
CA THR A 20 17.07 -7.16 3.77
C THR A 20 16.04 -6.47 2.86
N PRO A 21 15.50 -5.30 3.26
CA PRO A 21 14.59 -4.53 2.41
C PRO A 21 15.32 -4.13 1.13
N ARG A 22 14.63 -4.25 -0.02
CA ARG A 22 15.22 -3.94 -1.34
C ARG A 22 15.74 -2.52 -1.35
N GLU A 23 14.83 -1.55 -1.27
CA GLU A 23 15.10 -0.12 -1.07
C GLU A 23 13.88 0.53 -0.42
N VAL A 24 14.13 1.47 0.49
CA VAL A 24 13.10 2.25 1.19
C VAL A 24 13.36 3.72 0.91
N HIS A 25 12.42 4.38 0.22
CA HIS A 25 12.49 5.82 -0.03
C HIS A 25 12.11 6.60 1.24
N ALA A 26 10.97 6.24 1.84
CA ALA A 26 10.43 6.87 3.04
C ALA A 26 9.48 5.91 3.79
N ILE A 27 9.18 6.25 5.04
CA ILE A 27 8.10 5.63 5.81
C ILE A 27 6.83 6.44 5.55
N SER A 28 5.87 5.86 4.84
CA SER A 28 4.61 6.55 4.53
C SER A 28 3.54 6.38 5.59
N TYR A 29 3.61 5.29 6.37
CA TYR A 29 2.72 5.08 7.50
C TYR A 29 3.40 4.34 8.65
N ARG A 30 3.24 4.92 9.85
CA ARG A 30 3.64 4.31 11.12
C ARG A 30 2.43 3.72 11.82
N CYS A 31 2.57 2.48 12.24
CA CYS A 31 1.60 1.79 13.07
C CYS A 31 1.43 2.52 14.42
N PRO A 32 0.26 2.48 15.08
CA PRO A 32 0.10 3.08 16.41
C PRO A 32 1.04 2.52 17.50
N CYS A 33 1.69 1.37 17.28
CA CYS A 33 2.74 0.86 18.17
C CYS A 33 4.10 1.57 17.99
N GLY A 34 4.22 2.49 17.02
CA GLY A 34 5.43 3.28 16.73
C GLY A 34 6.27 2.78 15.56
N ASN A 35 6.13 1.49 15.18
CA ASN A 35 6.95 0.88 14.13
C ASN A 35 6.41 1.18 12.72
N PRO A 36 7.28 1.19 11.69
CA PRO A 36 6.86 1.25 10.29
C PRO A 36 5.84 0.16 9.96
N ALA A 37 4.83 0.50 9.18
CA ALA A 37 3.90 -0.50 8.64
C ALA A 37 3.72 -0.40 7.12
N VAL A 38 3.93 0.77 6.55
CA VAL A 38 3.96 0.97 5.10
C VAL A 38 5.17 1.86 4.74
N VAL A 39 5.86 1.47 3.69
CA VAL A 39 6.97 2.21 3.10
C VAL A 39 6.64 2.69 1.71
N GLU A 40 7.29 3.77 1.31
CA GLU A 40 7.46 4.15 -0.09
C GLU A 40 8.71 3.50 -0.65
N THR A 41 8.60 2.92 -1.83
CA THR A 41 9.73 2.35 -2.57
C THR A 41 9.94 3.11 -3.88
N PRO A 42 11.18 3.27 -4.35
CA PRO A 42 11.41 3.92 -5.63
C PRO A 42 10.82 3.09 -6.78
N PRO A 43 10.33 3.73 -7.87
CA PRO A 43 9.79 3.02 -9.04
C PRO A 43 10.83 2.18 -9.79
N ARG A 44 12.12 2.35 -9.48
CA ARG A 44 13.23 1.54 -9.97
C ARG A 44 14.23 1.33 -8.84
N LEU A 45 14.66 0.09 -8.65
CA LEU A 45 15.67 -0.29 -7.66
C LEU A 45 17.09 0.05 -8.14
N SER A 46 18.07 0.16 -7.25
CA SER A 46 19.49 0.44 -7.60
C SER A 46 20.09 -0.49 -8.66
N HIS A 47 19.65 -1.74 -8.74
CA HIS A 47 20.11 -2.69 -9.77
C HIS A 47 19.37 -2.57 -11.11
N GLY A 48 18.48 -1.59 -11.25
CA GLY A 48 17.78 -1.25 -12.49
C GLY A 48 16.41 -1.92 -12.68
N GLU A 49 16.02 -2.86 -11.81
CA GLU A 49 14.72 -3.54 -11.88
C GLU A 49 13.58 -2.53 -11.62
N PRO A 50 12.57 -2.45 -12.52
CA PRO A 50 11.38 -1.63 -12.26
C PRO A 50 10.55 -2.25 -11.14
N PHE A 51 10.03 -1.40 -10.26
CA PHE A 51 9.22 -1.82 -9.12
C PHE A 51 7.91 -1.03 -9.06
N PRO A 52 6.78 -1.60 -9.54
CA PRO A 52 5.55 -0.84 -9.71
C PRO A 52 4.85 -0.46 -8.39
N THR A 53 5.15 -1.17 -7.30
CA THR A 53 4.49 -1.01 -6.00
C THR A 53 5.14 0.07 -5.16
N PHE A 54 4.67 1.31 -5.28
CA PHE A 54 5.11 2.47 -4.53
C PHE A 54 4.86 2.31 -3.03
N TYR A 55 3.61 2.10 -2.61
CA TYR A 55 3.25 1.84 -1.21
C TYR A 55 3.30 0.34 -0.90
N TYR A 56 4.23 -0.06 -0.05
CA TYR A 56 4.45 -1.46 0.31
C TYR A 56 4.25 -1.69 1.81
N ALA A 57 3.29 -2.55 2.17
CA ALA A 57 3.04 -2.92 3.56
C ALA A 57 4.11 -3.92 4.04
N THR A 58 4.85 -3.55 5.07
CA THR A 58 5.94 -4.37 5.64
C THR A 58 5.52 -5.06 6.93
N CYS A 59 4.64 -4.45 7.72
CA CYS A 59 4.22 -4.99 9.02
C CYS A 59 3.58 -6.40 8.86
N PRO A 60 4.16 -7.47 9.45
CA PRO A 60 3.69 -8.84 9.26
C PRO A 60 2.29 -9.06 9.84
N ARG A 61 1.93 -8.29 10.86
CA ARG A 61 0.60 -8.37 11.51
C ARG A 61 -0.47 -7.71 10.64
N LEU A 62 -0.14 -6.60 9.99
CA LEU A 62 -1.01 -5.94 9.02
C LEU A 62 -1.21 -6.84 7.80
N THR A 63 -0.14 -7.36 7.20
CA THR A 63 -0.22 -8.22 6.01
C THR A 63 -0.96 -9.53 6.30
N ALA A 64 -0.78 -10.13 7.48
CA ALA A 64 -1.55 -11.30 7.90
C ALA A 64 -3.05 -11.00 8.05
N ALA A 65 -3.42 -9.86 8.65
CA ALA A 65 -4.81 -9.45 8.78
C ALA A 65 -5.46 -9.18 7.41
N ILE A 66 -4.71 -8.52 6.50
CA ILE A 66 -5.16 -8.29 5.12
C ILE A 66 -5.34 -9.62 4.38
N SER A 67 -4.39 -10.55 4.50
CA SER A 67 -4.47 -11.87 3.86
C SER A 67 -5.69 -12.67 4.34
N THR A 68 -6.02 -12.57 5.63
CA THR A 68 -7.24 -13.17 6.17
C THR A 68 -8.47 -12.52 5.57
N LEU A 69 -8.51 -11.19 5.45
CA LEU A 69 -9.62 -10.47 4.83
C LEU A 69 -9.78 -10.83 3.34
N GLU A 70 -8.69 -10.99 2.59
CA GLU A 70 -8.71 -11.39 1.18
C GLU A 70 -9.41 -12.74 0.96
N SER A 71 -9.37 -13.65 1.94
CA SER A 71 -10.04 -14.95 1.87
C SER A 71 -11.56 -14.91 2.05
N THR A 72 -12.13 -13.77 2.45
CA THR A 72 -13.57 -13.63 2.76
C THR A 72 -14.47 -13.46 1.54
N GLY A 73 -13.91 -13.31 0.34
CA GLY A 73 -14.64 -13.00 -0.88
C GLY A 73 -14.85 -11.49 -1.13
N LEU A 74 -14.38 -10.62 -0.22
CA LEU A 74 -14.53 -9.17 -0.33
C LEU A 74 -14.02 -8.60 -1.67
N MET A 75 -12.90 -9.10 -2.19
CA MET A 75 -12.37 -8.61 -3.46
C MET A 75 -13.30 -8.93 -4.64
N ALA A 76 -14.02 -10.07 -4.60
CA ALA A 76 -14.98 -10.41 -5.65
C ALA A 76 -16.18 -9.44 -5.63
N ASP A 77 -16.73 -9.17 -4.45
CA ASP A 77 -17.79 -8.17 -4.24
C ASP A 77 -17.36 -6.78 -4.72
N MET A 78 -16.16 -6.33 -4.33
CA MET A 78 -15.62 -5.04 -4.78
C MET A 78 -15.48 -4.96 -6.30
N ASN A 79 -15.01 -6.04 -6.94
CA ASN A 79 -14.89 -6.10 -8.40
C ASN A 79 -16.27 -6.05 -9.09
N GLU A 80 -17.28 -6.74 -8.55
CA GLU A 80 -18.65 -6.68 -9.07
C GLU A 80 -19.22 -5.26 -8.97
N ARG A 81 -19.04 -4.61 -7.81
CA ARG A 81 -19.45 -3.22 -7.58
C ARG A 81 -18.77 -2.25 -8.55
N LEU A 82 -17.49 -2.42 -8.85
CA LEU A 82 -16.79 -1.59 -9.85
C LEU A 82 -17.42 -1.66 -11.25
N THR A 83 -18.17 -2.71 -11.58
CA THR A 83 -18.85 -2.83 -12.89
C THR A 83 -20.21 -2.13 -12.94
N THR A 84 -20.83 -1.85 -11.79
CA THR A 84 -22.22 -1.38 -11.69
C THR A 84 -22.36 -0.01 -11.02
N ASP A 85 -21.43 0.33 -10.12
CA ASP A 85 -21.39 1.60 -9.41
C ASP A 85 -20.37 2.55 -10.07
N HIS A 86 -20.89 3.44 -10.91
CA HIS A 86 -20.07 4.42 -11.64
C HIS A 86 -19.43 5.48 -10.72
N GLU A 87 -20.05 5.78 -9.57
CA GLU A 87 -19.48 6.72 -8.61
C GLU A 87 -18.26 6.11 -7.94
N LEU A 88 -18.38 4.86 -7.46
CA LEU A 88 -17.27 4.10 -6.91
C LEU A 88 -16.13 3.93 -7.93
N ALA A 89 -16.46 3.59 -9.18
CA ALA A 89 -15.45 3.47 -10.24
C ALA A 89 -14.72 4.80 -10.50
N GLY A 90 -15.45 5.92 -10.50
CA GLY A 90 -14.86 7.26 -10.62
C GLY A 90 -13.95 7.63 -9.45
N GLN A 91 -14.36 7.34 -8.22
CA GLN A 91 -13.55 7.57 -7.03
C GLN A 91 -12.30 6.68 -7.01
N TYR A 92 -12.41 5.43 -7.44
CA TYR A 92 -11.27 4.51 -7.52
C TYR A 92 -10.30 4.86 -8.66
N ALA A 93 -10.79 5.48 -9.74
CA ALA A 93 -9.96 6.10 -10.77
C ALA A 93 -9.23 7.35 -10.25
N ALA A 94 -9.90 8.21 -9.47
CA ALA A 94 -9.23 9.34 -8.82
C ALA A 94 -8.13 8.88 -7.85
N ALA A 95 -8.36 7.78 -7.12
CA ALA A 95 -7.34 7.16 -6.28
C ALA A 95 -6.14 6.65 -7.11
N HIS A 96 -6.37 6.16 -8.33
CA HIS A 96 -5.29 5.74 -9.22
C HIS A 96 -4.42 6.94 -9.63
N ASP A 97 -5.05 8.05 -10.00
CA ASP A 97 -4.34 9.27 -10.37
C ASP A 97 -3.54 9.85 -9.19
N ASP A 98 -4.11 9.83 -7.97
CA ASP A 98 -3.41 10.24 -6.74
C ASP A 98 -2.15 9.39 -6.50
N TYR A 99 -2.27 8.06 -6.62
CA TYR A 99 -1.13 7.16 -6.50
C TYR A 99 -0.03 7.47 -7.52
N LEU A 100 -0.41 7.69 -8.79
CA LEU A 100 0.54 8.01 -9.85
C LEU A 100 1.22 9.35 -9.58
N ALA A 101 0.47 10.36 -9.14
CA ALA A 101 0.99 11.68 -8.80
C ALA A 101 1.98 11.62 -7.62
N ALA A 102 1.64 10.87 -6.56
CA ALA A 102 2.50 10.66 -5.40
C ALA A 102 3.82 10.00 -5.81
N ARG A 103 3.77 8.97 -6.67
CA ARG A 103 4.99 8.32 -7.19
C ARG A 103 5.79 9.24 -8.11
N ALA A 104 5.12 10.03 -8.96
CA ALA A 104 5.78 10.98 -9.86
C ALA A 104 6.54 12.08 -9.11
N ALA A 105 6.13 12.39 -7.86
CA ALA A 105 6.83 13.36 -7.01
C ALA A 105 8.28 12.97 -6.68
N LEU A 106 8.65 11.69 -6.85
CA LEU A 106 10.04 11.21 -6.72
C LEU A 106 10.94 11.69 -7.86
N LYS A 107 10.37 12.23 -8.94
CA LYS A 107 11.08 12.73 -10.13
C LYS A 107 12.00 11.68 -10.76
N MET A 108 11.57 10.42 -10.72
CA MET A 108 12.24 9.28 -11.34
C MET A 108 11.47 8.86 -12.57
N ASP A 109 12.06 9.02 -13.75
CA ASP A 109 11.47 8.59 -15.00
C ASP A 109 11.67 7.07 -15.19
N VAL A 110 10.57 6.32 -15.19
CA VAL A 110 10.54 4.85 -15.29
C VAL A 110 9.39 4.45 -16.22
N PRO A 111 9.61 4.48 -17.56
CA PRO A 111 8.57 4.20 -18.55
C PRO A 111 7.88 2.84 -18.37
N GLU A 112 8.59 1.84 -17.84
CA GLU A 112 8.06 0.47 -17.63
C GLU A 112 6.89 0.42 -16.63
N VAL A 113 6.74 1.44 -15.78
CA VAL A 113 5.65 1.53 -14.80
C VAL A 113 4.74 2.75 -15.02
N GLU A 114 4.92 3.49 -16.11
CA GLU A 114 4.10 4.64 -16.46
C GLU A 114 2.62 4.23 -16.60
N GLY A 115 1.72 5.00 -15.97
CA GLY A 115 0.29 4.67 -15.92
C GLY A 115 -0.06 3.40 -15.13
N ILE A 116 0.91 2.70 -14.53
CA ILE A 116 0.68 1.49 -13.74
C ILE A 116 0.72 1.82 -12.26
N SER A 117 -0.42 1.75 -11.58
CA SER A 117 -0.49 1.73 -10.11
C SER A 117 -0.66 0.30 -9.58
N ALA A 118 -0.62 0.14 -8.26
CA ALA A 118 -0.72 -1.17 -7.61
C ALA A 118 -2.18 -1.62 -7.37
N GLY A 119 -2.36 -2.86 -6.92
CA GLY A 119 -3.69 -3.37 -6.53
C GLY A 119 -4.66 -3.67 -7.69
N GLY A 120 -4.25 -3.54 -8.95
CA GLY A 120 -5.13 -3.76 -10.12
C GLY A 120 -5.98 -2.54 -10.50
N MET A 121 -5.77 -1.42 -9.81
CA MET A 121 -6.38 -0.12 -10.09
C MET A 121 -6.16 0.33 -11.55
N PRO A 122 -7.07 1.17 -12.09
CA PRO A 122 -8.37 1.55 -11.51
C PRO A 122 -9.48 0.54 -11.85
N ASN A 123 -9.18 -0.51 -12.63
CA ASN A 123 -10.23 -1.32 -13.26
C ASN A 123 -10.65 -2.55 -12.44
N ARG A 124 -9.82 -2.98 -11.49
CA ARG A 124 -10.08 -4.16 -10.66
C ARG A 124 -9.38 -4.09 -9.32
N VAL A 125 -9.78 -4.97 -8.42
CA VAL A 125 -9.06 -5.28 -7.18
C VAL A 125 -8.34 -6.61 -7.36
N LYS A 126 -7.02 -6.56 -7.50
CA LYS A 126 -6.12 -7.73 -7.57
C LYS A 126 -5.69 -8.19 -6.18
N CYS A 127 -5.42 -7.25 -5.27
CA CYS A 127 -5.06 -7.51 -3.88
C CYS A 127 -5.43 -6.30 -3.00
N LEU A 128 -5.79 -6.57 -1.74
CA LEU A 128 -6.08 -5.54 -0.73
C LEU A 128 -4.80 -4.96 -0.12
N HIS A 129 -3.69 -5.68 -0.15
CA HIS A 129 -2.40 -5.24 0.40
C HIS A 129 -2.01 -3.85 -0.10
N SER A 130 -2.05 -3.63 -1.41
CA SER A 130 -1.71 -2.34 -2.00
C SER A 130 -2.78 -1.26 -1.76
N LEU A 131 -4.06 -1.63 -1.70
CA LEU A 131 -5.13 -0.65 -1.48
C LEU A 131 -5.14 -0.13 -0.04
N VAL A 132 -4.96 -1.03 0.94
CA VAL A 132 -4.82 -0.68 2.35
C VAL A 132 -3.53 0.11 2.57
N ALA A 133 -2.41 -0.30 1.97
CA ALA A 133 -1.15 0.45 2.04
C ALA A 133 -1.31 1.87 1.48
N HIS A 134 -2.00 2.01 0.35
CA HIS A 134 -2.30 3.31 -0.25
C HIS A 134 -3.17 4.16 0.69
N SER A 135 -4.26 3.61 1.23
CA SER A 135 -5.19 4.34 2.11
C SER A 135 -4.53 4.80 3.40
N LEU A 136 -3.69 3.96 4.00
CA LEU A 136 -2.91 4.32 5.18
C LEU A 136 -1.92 5.46 4.92
N SER A 137 -1.40 5.55 3.69
CA SER A 137 -0.36 6.52 3.32
C SER A 137 -0.96 7.85 2.84
N ALA A 138 -1.96 7.79 1.98
CA ALA A 138 -2.61 8.97 1.40
C ALA A 138 -3.65 9.60 2.36
N GLY A 139 -4.23 8.79 3.24
CA GLY A 139 -5.20 9.20 4.24
C GLY A 139 -6.65 8.85 3.85
N PRO A 140 -7.59 9.01 4.82
CA PRO A 140 -8.98 8.60 4.63
C PRO A 140 -9.67 9.36 3.50
N GLY A 141 -10.48 8.64 2.72
CA GLY A 141 -11.28 9.18 1.62
C GLY A 141 -10.56 9.22 0.28
N VAL A 142 -9.26 8.91 0.22
CA VAL A 142 -8.50 8.91 -1.03
C VAL A 142 -8.76 7.64 -1.84
N ASN A 143 -8.80 6.47 -1.18
CA ASN A 143 -9.00 5.19 -1.85
C ASN A 143 -10.18 4.45 -1.21
N PRO A 144 -11.40 4.57 -1.76
CA PRO A 144 -12.61 4.09 -1.08
C PRO A 144 -12.60 2.59 -0.79
N LEU A 145 -12.02 1.77 -1.69
CA LEU A 145 -11.93 0.32 -1.51
C LEU A 145 -10.85 -0.06 -0.48
N GLY A 146 -9.74 0.68 -0.45
CA GLY A 146 -8.72 0.49 0.56
C GLY A 146 -9.18 0.95 1.94
N ASP A 147 -9.96 2.03 2.04
CA ASP A 147 -10.60 2.50 3.27
C ASP A 147 -11.64 1.49 3.78
N GLU A 148 -12.47 0.96 2.89
CA GLU A 148 -13.42 -0.10 3.21
C GLU A 148 -12.72 -1.34 3.77
N ALA A 149 -11.63 -1.77 3.13
CA ALA A 149 -10.83 -2.89 3.61
C ALA A 149 -10.20 -2.59 4.97
N LEU A 150 -9.60 -1.40 5.14
CA LEU A 150 -8.98 -0.96 6.38
C LEU A 150 -9.97 -0.93 7.54
N ALA A 151 -11.20 -0.47 7.32
CA ALA A 151 -12.26 -0.44 8.33
C ALA A 151 -12.69 -1.83 8.82
N LYS A 152 -12.50 -2.87 8.00
CA LYS A 152 -12.80 -4.27 8.35
C LYS A 152 -11.65 -4.98 9.08
N LEU A 153 -10.45 -4.38 9.10
CA LEU A 153 -9.31 -4.99 9.78
C LEU A 153 -9.46 -4.89 11.30
N PRO A 154 -9.00 -5.90 12.07
CA PRO A 154 -8.87 -5.76 13.51
C PRO A 154 -7.84 -4.66 13.84
N LYS A 155 -7.83 -4.19 15.09
CA LYS A 155 -6.74 -3.35 15.60
C LYS A 155 -5.45 -4.17 15.75
N TRP A 156 -4.81 -4.49 14.62
CA TRP A 156 -3.70 -5.45 14.54
C TRP A 156 -2.54 -5.09 15.46
N TRP A 157 -2.34 -3.82 15.78
CA TRP A 157 -1.27 -3.33 16.67
C TRP A 157 -1.47 -3.64 18.16
N LYS A 158 -2.63 -4.15 18.59
CA LYS A 158 -2.94 -4.27 20.03
C LYS A 158 -2.37 -5.50 20.73
N SER A 159 -2.07 -6.59 20.02
CA SER A 159 -1.70 -7.86 20.68
C SER A 159 -0.21 -7.94 21.02
N GLU A 160 0.64 -7.47 20.12
CA GLU A 160 2.11 -7.64 20.11
C GLU A 160 2.77 -6.51 19.29
N PRO A 161 4.05 -6.18 19.55
CA PRO A 161 4.83 -5.27 18.71
C PRO A 161 4.82 -5.70 17.23
N CYS A 162 5.06 -4.75 16.34
CA CYS A 162 5.12 -5.00 14.89
C CYS A 162 6.57 -5.30 14.44
N GLU A 163 7.36 -5.95 15.28
CA GLU A 163 8.75 -6.37 15.08
C GLU A 163 8.97 -7.71 15.79
#